data_AF-A0A9W8NHA6-F1
#
_entry.id   AF-A0A9W8NHA6-F1
#
_cell.length_a   1.000
_cell.length_b   1.000
_cell.length_c   1.000
_cell.angle_alpha   90.00
_cell.angle_beta   90.00
_cell.angle_gamma   90.00
#
_symmetry.space_group_name_H-M   'P 1'
#
loop_
_entity.id
_entity.type
_entity.pdbx_description
1 polymer ?
#
loop_
_entity_poly.entity_id
_entity_poly.type
_entity_poly.pdbx_seq_one_letter_code
_entity_poly.pdbx_strand_id
1 'polypeptide(L)'
;MGISSVFRSIYDLDTLDTRFTVSSNTPYKAVVEARNDATAASKERAAKWNSRPSSSSQSKSRWNTPEFYLYSIVIGVAIPSMFWIAYNASKTTHPNYRNYEHYLSPGWIPGRKIDATDSQYRTFRNNIPYLAALVVLHPLLRRLYNGLIYRVQSGGQESRPTLEEADQRLNQRASFDFGFAMIYLVALHGVSIVKILAILYLNYQVATSFPRKSIPAATWVFNIGTLFANELGKGYKFRDIASFLSGFLSGGLINQSNSALVHWGAWLDSYGGLMGRWEILFNITVLRLISFNLDYYWSLDRRSQSPIEV
;
A
#
# COMPACT_ATOMS: atom_id res chain seq x y z
N MET A 1 35.64 -8.80 8.41
CA MET A 1 34.34 -9.18 9.01
C MET A 1 33.54 -9.92 7.95
N GLY A 2 33.04 -11.12 8.25
CA GLY A 2 32.41 -11.99 7.24
C GLY A 2 31.02 -11.51 6.83
N ILE A 3 30.58 -11.87 5.62
CA ILE A 3 29.22 -11.60 5.12
C ILE A 3 28.15 -12.10 6.11
N SER A 4 28.41 -13.23 6.78
CA SER A 4 27.53 -13.79 7.82
C SER A 4 27.42 -12.93 9.09
N SER A 5 28.48 -12.22 9.50
CA SER A 5 28.43 -11.33 10.65
C SER A 5 27.64 -10.06 10.34
N VAL A 6 27.70 -9.59 9.09
CA VAL A 6 26.91 -8.45 8.60
C VAL A 6 25.42 -8.81 8.55
N PHE A 7 25.06 -9.99 8.03
CA PHE A 7 23.66 -10.45 8.07
C PHE A 7 23.15 -10.60 9.50
N ARG A 8 23.95 -11.18 10.40
CA ARG A 8 23.57 -11.28 11.82
C ARG A 8 23.37 -9.92 12.48
N SER A 9 24.21 -8.92 12.17
CA SER A 9 24.05 -7.58 12.76
C SER A 9 22.84 -6.83 12.22
N ILE A 10 22.47 -7.04 10.95
CA ILE A 10 21.26 -6.47 10.33
C ILE A 10 19.99 -7.04 10.99
N TYR A 11 19.99 -8.33 11.30
CA TYR A 11 18.85 -9.02 11.93
C TYR A 11 18.93 -9.07 13.46
N ASP A 12 19.87 -8.35 14.07
CA ASP A 12 19.95 -8.25 15.52
C ASP A 12 18.74 -7.44 16.05
N LEU A 13 18.14 -7.90 17.15
CA LEU A 13 16.94 -7.30 17.71
C LEU A 13 17.17 -5.85 18.12
N ASP A 14 18.37 -5.54 18.60
CA ASP A 14 18.79 -4.17 18.93
C ASP A 14 18.89 -3.25 17.70
N THR A 15 19.17 -3.82 16.52
CA THR A 15 19.26 -3.11 15.24
C THR A 15 17.88 -2.94 14.61
N LEU A 16 17.01 -3.95 14.73
CA LEU A 16 15.67 -3.98 14.15
C LEU A 16 14.68 -3.12 14.94
N ASP A 17 14.60 -3.28 16.27
CA ASP A 17 13.77 -2.43 17.13
C ASP A 17 14.19 -2.55 18.61
N THR A 18 14.76 -1.46 19.13
CA THR A 18 15.20 -1.33 20.52
C THR A 18 14.09 -1.48 21.57
N ARG A 19 12.82 -1.40 21.18
CA ARG A 19 11.68 -1.60 22.11
C ARG A 19 11.58 -3.03 22.59
N PHE A 20 12.17 -4.00 21.87
CA PHE A 20 12.19 -5.39 22.29
C PHE A 20 13.30 -5.71 23.30
N THR A 21 14.29 -4.83 23.44
CA THR A 21 15.46 -5.02 24.32
C THR A 21 15.52 -4.02 25.47
N VAL A 22 14.84 -2.88 25.33
CA VAL A 22 14.70 -1.85 26.35
C VAL A 22 13.33 -1.94 27.01
N SER A 23 13.31 -1.99 28.34
CA SER A 23 12.06 -2.01 29.12
C SER A 23 11.19 -0.79 28.82
N SER A 24 9.87 -0.98 28.75
CA SER A 24 8.88 0.08 28.54
C SER A 24 8.95 1.21 29.58
N ASN A 25 9.55 0.94 30.74
CA ASN A 25 9.69 1.91 31.83
C ASN A 25 10.96 2.76 31.72
N THR A 26 11.79 2.55 30.70
CA THR A 26 13.05 3.29 30.53
C THR A 26 12.79 4.56 29.71
N PRO A 27 13.08 5.77 30.24
CA PRO A 27 12.88 7.01 29.49
C PRO A 27 13.70 7.05 28.20
N TYR A 28 13.08 7.46 27.10
CA TYR A 28 13.72 7.48 25.77
C TYR A 28 15.03 8.29 25.74
N LYS A 29 15.09 9.40 26.50
CA LYS A 29 16.28 10.25 26.64
C LYS A 29 17.48 9.48 27.22
N ALA A 30 17.27 8.64 28.22
CA ALA A 30 18.32 7.82 28.84
C ALA A 30 18.86 6.73 27.89
N VAL A 31 18.02 6.24 26.97
CA VAL A 31 18.42 5.28 25.93
C VAL A 31 19.33 5.95 24.90
N VAL A 32 19.05 7.21 24.56
CA VAL A 32 19.81 8.02 23.61
C VAL A 32 21.13 8.50 24.20
N GLU A 33 21.15 9.00 25.45
CA GLU A 33 22.38 9.45 26.13
C GLU A 33 23.38 8.31 26.31
N ALA A 34 22.92 7.14 26.75
CA ALA A 34 23.77 5.96 26.88
C ALA A 34 24.29 5.39 25.54
N ARG A 35 23.77 5.86 24.39
CA ARG A 35 24.31 5.54 23.06
C ARG A 35 25.49 6.43 22.66
N ASN A 36 25.70 7.56 23.32
CA ASN A 36 26.83 8.45 23.04
C ASN A 36 28.15 7.88 23.61
N ASP A 37 28.09 7.07 24.67
CA ASP A 37 29.22 6.30 25.22
C ASP A 37 29.30 4.87 24.62
N ALA A 38 29.29 4.80 23.28
CA ALA A 38 28.97 3.60 22.50
C ALA A 38 29.82 2.35 22.79
N THR A 39 31.07 2.49 23.24
CA THR A 39 31.98 1.36 23.50
C THR A 39 31.93 0.84 24.94
N ALA A 40 31.63 1.69 25.92
CA ALA A 40 31.49 1.29 27.32
C ALA A 40 30.09 0.75 27.59
N ALA A 41 29.05 1.45 27.11
CA ALA A 41 27.66 1.07 27.33
C ALA A 41 27.25 -0.21 26.60
N SER A 42 27.85 -0.53 25.45
CA SER A 42 27.57 -1.79 24.72
C SER A 42 28.20 -3.00 25.40
N LYS A 43 29.45 -2.91 25.86
CA LYS A 43 30.11 -3.97 26.62
C LYS A 43 29.44 -4.21 27.96
N GLU A 44 29.05 -3.15 28.66
CA GLU A 44 28.39 -3.24 29.96
C GLU A 44 26.93 -3.75 29.82
N ARG A 45 26.19 -3.36 28.77
CA ARG A 45 24.86 -3.92 28.47
C ARG A 45 24.91 -5.36 27.99
N ALA A 46 25.88 -5.74 27.16
CA ALA A 46 26.08 -7.12 26.74
C ALA A 46 26.49 -8.00 27.93
N ALA A 47 27.36 -7.50 28.81
CA ALA A 47 27.71 -8.18 30.07
C ALA A 47 26.51 -8.28 31.02
N LYS A 48 25.67 -7.25 31.12
CA LYS A 48 24.44 -7.23 31.94
C LYS A 48 23.31 -8.10 31.37
N TRP A 49 23.26 -8.24 30.04
CA TRP A 49 22.35 -9.16 29.35
C TRP A 49 22.78 -10.62 29.57
N ASN A 50 24.07 -10.90 29.43
CA ASN A 50 24.64 -12.24 29.65
C ASN A 50 24.64 -12.66 31.13
N SER A 51 24.63 -11.72 32.06
CA SER A 51 24.61 -11.97 33.52
C SER A 51 23.21 -11.89 34.14
N ARG A 52 22.17 -11.56 33.37
CA ARG A 52 20.80 -11.70 33.85
C ARG A 52 20.56 -13.20 34.09
N PRO A 53 20.23 -13.62 35.33
CA PRO A 53 19.79 -14.99 35.54
C PRO A 53 18.60 -15.19 34.61
N SER A 54 18.64 -16.27 33.84
CA SER A 54 17.60 -16.72 32.92
C SER A 54 16.31 -17.05 33.71
N SER A 55 15.71 -16.02 34.30
CA SER A 55 14.45 -16.09 35.02
C SER A 55 13.33 -16.03 33.99
N SER A 56 12.82 -17.22 33.66
CA SER A 56 11.49 -17.51 33.11
C SER A 56 11.04 -16.68 31.89
N SER A 57 11.04 -17.37 30.73
CA SER A 57 10.17 -17.13 29.55
C SER A 57 10.76 -16.49 28.27
N GLN A 58 12.08 -16.40 28.09
CA GLN A 58 12.59 -16.40 26.71
C GLN A 58 12.40 -17.81 26.13
N SER A 59 11.23 -18.04 25.52
CA SER A 59 10.90 -19.33 24.91
C SER A 59 11.96 -19.65 23.87
N LYS A 60 12.65 -20.79 24.02
CA LYS A 60 13.61 -21.29 23.04
C LYS A 60 12.96 -21.26 21.65
N SER A 61 13.71 -20.78 20.65
CA SER A 61 13.29 -20.74 19.25
C SER A 61 12.64 -22.07 18.84
N ARG A 62 11.38 -22.01 18.39
CA ARG A 62 10.62 -23.20 17.97
C ARG A 62 10.89 -23.62 16.53
N TRP A 63 11.85 -22.98 15.86
CA TRP A 63 12.24 -23.31 14.49
C TRP A 63 12.94 -24.67 14.37
N ASN A 64 13.54 -25.15 15.47
CA ASN A 64 14.22 -26.44 15.55
C ASN A 64 13.43 -27.40 16.45
N THR A 65 12.14 -27.58 16.15
CA THR A 65 11.29 -28.60 16.78
C THR A 65 10.80 -29.57 15.71
N PRO A 66 10.55 -30.85 16.05
CA PRO A 66 10.07 -31.84 15.08
C PRO A 66 8.75 -31.42 14.42
N GLU A 67 7.87 -30.72 15.13
CA GLU A 67 6.62 -30.19 14.58
C GLU A 67 6.89 -29.14 13.50
N PHE A 68 7.87 -28.26 13.72
CA PHE A 68 8.22 -27.23 12.73
C PHE A 68 8.87 -27.83 11.48
N TYR A 69 9.67 -28.89 11.64
CA TYR A 69 10.19 -29.66 10.51
C TYR A 69 9.06 -30.36 9.74
N LEU A 70 8.08 -30.94 10.42
CA LEU A 70 6.90 -31.52 9.78
C LEU A 70 6.14 -30.46 8.97
N TYR A 71 5.88 -29.27 9.53
CA TYR A 71 5.25 -28.18 8.78
C TYR A 71 6.07 -27.76 7.57
N SER A 72 7.39 -27.69 7.70
CA SER A 72 8.29 -27.35 6.59
C SER A 72 8.22 -28.39 5.48
N ILE A 73 8.15 -29.68 5.82
CA ILE A 73 7.97 -30.78 4.85
C ILE A 73 6.60 -30.67 4.18
N VAL A 74 5.53 -30.50 4.96
CA VAL A 74 4.17 -30.37 4.42
C VAL A 74 4.09 -29.21 3.45
N ILE A 75 4.61 -28.03 3.81
CA ILE A 75 4.63 -26.85 2.93
C ILE A 75 5.50 -27.13 1.69
N GLY A 76 6.67 -27.73 1.87
CA GLY A 76 7.59 -28.09 0.81
C GLY A 76 7.03 -29.10 -0.19
N VAL A 77 6.08 -29.95 0.21
CA VAL A 77 5.38 -30.89 -0.67
C VAL A 77 4.10 -30.27 -1.24
N ALA A 78 3.30 -29.62 -0.39
CA ALA A 78 1.99 -29.09 -0.75
C ALA A 78 2.10 -28.00 -1.82
N ILE A 79 3.01 -27.02 -1.66
CA ILE A 79 3.13 -25.90 -2.59
C ILE A 79 3.50 -26.39 -4.01
N PRO A 80 4.57 -27.19 -4.22
CA PRO A 80 4.86 -27.75 -5.54
C PRO A 80 3.73 -28.62 -6.07
N SER A 81 3.05 -29.39 -5.21
CA SER A 81 1.91 -30.23 -5.62
C SER A 81 0.74 -29.39 -6.13
N MET A 82 0.42 -28.24 -5.51
CA MET A 82 -0.63 -27.33 -5.99
C MET A 82 -0.35 -26.84 -7.42
N PHE A 83 0.89 -26.48 -7.72
CA PHE A 83 1.28 -26.08 -9.07
C PHE A 83 1.29 -27.28 -10.04
N TRP A 84 1.84 -28.41 -9.62
CA TRP A 84 1.99 -29.60 -10.46
C TRP A 84 0.65 -30.23 -10.84
N ILE A 85 -0.28 -30.34 -9.90
CA ILE A 85 -1.64 -30.85 -10.14
C ILE A 85 -2.37 -29.93 -11.13
N ALA A 86 -2.37 -28.62 -10.89
CA ALA A 86 -3.00 -27.66 -11.79
C ALA A 86 -2.34 -27.67 -13.19
N TYR A 87 -1.01 -27.78 -13.25
CA TYR A 87 -0.26 -27.87 -14.50
C TYR A 87 -0.62 -29.13 -15.31
N ASN A 88 -0.76 -30.28 -14.65
CA ASN A 88 -1.11 -31.55 -15.28
C ASN A 88 -2.55 -31.58 -15.74
N ALA A 89 -3.48 -31.11 -14.90
CA ALA A 89 -4.89 -31.03 -15.25
C ALA A 89 -5.11 -30.15 -16.49
N SER A 90 -4.39 -29.03 -16.60
CA SER A 90 -4.52 -28.08 -17.71
C SER A 90 -3.75 -28.44 -19.00
N LYS A 91 -3.20 -29.66 -19.13
CA LYS A 91 -2.55 -30.11 -20.37
C LYS A 91 -3.58 -30.38 -21.47
N THR A 92 -3.26 -30.03 -22.71
CA THR A 92 -4.08 -30.32 -23.89
C THR A 92 -4.27 -31.81 -24.14
N THR A 93 -3.34 -32.65 -23.66
CA THR A 93 -3.41 -34.11 -23.73
C THR A 93 -4.26 -34.74 -22.63
N HIS A 94 -4.72 -33.97 -21.64
CA HIS A 94 -5.52 -34.50 -20.55
C HIS A 94 -6.92 -34.88 -21.05
N PRO A 95 -7.46 -36.07 -20.70
CA PRO A 95 -8.76 -36.54 -21.20
C PRO A 95 -9.90 -35.53 -20.99
N ASN A 96 -9.90 -34.85 -19.84
CA ASN A 96 -10.93 -33.87 -19.49
C ASN A 96 -10.73 -32.49 -20.14
N TYR A 97 -9.62 -32.23 -20.83
CA TYR A 97 -9.31 -30.90 -21.38
C TYR A 97 -10.38 -30.39 -22.34
N ARG A 98 -10.91 -31.29 -23.18
CA ARG A 98 -11.96 -31.00 -24.15
C ARG A 98 -13.25 -30.49 -23.52
N ASN A 99 -13.51 -30.79 -22.25
CA ASN A 99 -14.74 -30.40 -21.57
C ASN A 99 -14.78 -28.91 -21.20
N TYR A 100 -13.63 -28.26 -21.09
CA TYR A 100 -13.53 -26.86 -20.68
C TYR A 100 -12.67 -26.01 -21.63
N GLU A 101 -12.11 -26.59 -22.68
CA GLU A 101 -11.25 -25.87 -23.64
C GLU A 101 -11.94 -24.62 -24.21
N HIS A 102 -13.25 -24.68 -24.49
CA HIS A 102 -14.01 -23.57 -25.05
C HIS A 102 -14.18 -22.38 -24.10
N TYR A 103 -13.95 -22.58 -22.79
CA TYR A 103 -13.91 -21.51 -21.80
C TYR A 103 -12.54 -20.84 -21.70
N LEU A 104 -11.49 -21.44 -22.27
CA LEU A 104 -10.14 -20.91 -22.20
C LEU A 104 -9.83 -19.99 -23.37
N SER A 105 -9.18 -18.87 -23.09
CA SER A 105 -8.70 -17.92 -24.08
C SER A 105 -7.18 -17.97 -24.23
N PRO A 106 -6.61 -17.65 -25.40
CA PRO A 106 -5.17 -17.39 -25.52
C PRO A 106 -4.72 -16.34 -24.49
N GLY A 107 -3.54 -16.55 -23.89
CA GLY A 107 -3.04 -15.69 -22.83
C GLY A 107 -1.52 -15.51 -22.89
N TRP A 108 -0.97 -14.95 -21.83
CA TRP A 108 0.46 -14.63 -21.72
C TRP A 108 1.35 -15.83 -21.37
N ILE A 109 0.77 -17.00 -21.09
CA ILE A 109 1.52 -18.22 -20.79
C ILE A 109 1.89 -18.89 -22.12
N PRO A 110 3.19 -19.03 -22.46
CA PRO A 110 3.61 -19.62 -23.73
C PRO A 110 3.04 -21.02 -23.93
N GLY A 111 2.40 -21.25 -25.08
CA GLY A 111 1.83 -22.55 -25.43
C GLY A 111 0.62 -22.99 -24.60
N ARG A 112 0.01 -22.10 -23.80
CA ARG A 112 -1.18 -22.43 -22.98
C ARG A 112 -2.26 -21.36 -23.06
N LYS A 113 -3.51 -21.83 -22.98
CA LYS A 113 -4.69 -20.98 -22.80
C LYS A 113 -4.91 -20.69 -21.31
N ILE A 114 -5.46 -19.52 -20.99
CA ILE A 114 -5.80 -19.07 -19.65
C ILE A 114 -7.32 -19.05 -19.47
N ASP A 115 -7.79 -19.26 -18.25
CA ASP A 115 -9.20 -19.05 -17.92
C ASP A 115 -9.46 -17.57 -17.61
N ALA A 116 -10.29 -16.95 -18.44
CA ALA A 116 -10.74 -15.56 -18.31
C ALA A 116 -12.27 -15.45 -18.19
N THR A 117 -12.97 -16.55 -17.90
CA THR A 117 -14.44 -16.55 -17.78
C THR A 117 -14.93 -15.76 -16.56
N ASP A 118 -14.20 -15.86 -15.45
CA ASP A 118 -14.53 -15.16 -14.21
C ASP A 118 -14.32 -13.65 -14.35
N SER A 119 -15.42 -12.90 -14.33
CA SER A 119 -15.38 -11.44 -14.44
C SER A 119 -14.64 -10.73 -13.30
N GLN A 120 -14.56 -11.32 -12.10
CA GLN A 120 -13.86 -10.76 -10.95
C GLN A 120 -12.34 -10.84 -11.14
N TYR A 121 -11.85 -11.98 -11.62
CA TYR A 121 -10.40 -12.20 -11.79
C TYR A 121 -9.89 -11.92 -13.20
N ARG A 122 -10.76 -11.81 -14.22
CA ARG A 122 -10.37 -11.61 -15.62
C ARG A 122 -9.42 -10.41 -15.78
N THR A 123 -9.78 -9.25 -15.22
CA THR A 123 -8.94 -8.05 -15.32
C THR A 123 -7.58 -8.27 -14.67
N PHE A 124 -7.52 -8.89 -13.50
CA PHE A 124 -6.25 -9.20 -12.84
C PHE A 124 -5.42 -10.19 -13.67
N ARG A 125 -5.99 -11.34 -14.05
CA ARG A 125 -5.31 -12.43 -14.78
C ARG A 125 -4.73 -11.98 -16.12
N ASN A 126 -5.48 -11.17 -16.86
CA ASN A 126 -5.04 -10.63 -18.15
C ASN A 126 -3.91 -9.61 -18.01
N ASN A 127 -3.82 -8.93 -16.85
CA ASN A 127 -2.82 -7.90 -16.60
C ASN A 127 -1.62 -8.37 -15.75
N ILE A 128 -1.51 -9.66 -15.40
CA ILE A 128 -0.38 -10.21 -14.63
C ILE A 128 1.00 -9.82 -15.23
N PRO A 129 1.24 -9.92 -16.55
CA PRO A 129 2.53 -9.53 -17.12
C PRO A 129 2.86 -8.05 -16.91
N TYR A 130 1.87 -7.17 -17.04
CA TYR A 130 2.04 -5.74 -16.80
C TYR A 130 2.31 -5.44 -15.33
N LEU A 131 1.61 -6.14 -14.41
CA LEU A 131 1.87 -6.03 -12.97
C LEU A 131 3.28 -6.54 -12.61
N ALA A 132 3.72 -7.65 -13.20
CA ALA A 132 5.08 -8.17 -13.02
C ALA A 132 6.13 -7.17 -13.54
N ALA A 133 5.91 -6.61 -14.72
CA ALA A 133 6.75 -5.55 -15.26
C ALA A 133 6.80 -4.33 -14.34
N LEU A 134 5.66 -3.90 -13.79
CA LEU A 134 5.59 -2.78 -12.85
C LEU A 134 6.41 -3.03 -11.57
N VAL A 135 6.30 -4.21 -10.97
CA VAL A 135 7.04 -4.60 -9.75
C VAL A 135 8.55 -4.54 -9.98
N VAL A 136 9.02 -4.84 -11.19
CA VAL A 136 10.44 -4.76 -11.56
C VAL A 136 10.83 -3.34 -11.95
N LEU A 137 10.06 -2.69 -12.80
CA LEU A 137 10.38 -1.37 -13.36
C LEU A 137 10.30 -0.25 -12.32
N HIS A 138 9.33 -0.28 -11.41
CA HIS A 138 9.16 0.75 -10.40
C HIS A 138 10.42 0.97 -9.52
N PRO A 139 11.02 -0.05 -8.87
CA PRO A 139 12.24 0.14 -8.10
C PRO A 139 13.45 0.51 -8.98
N LEU A 140 13.50 0.06 -10.24
CA LEU A 140 14.55 0.46 -11.18
C LEU A 140 14.44 1.94 -11.56
N LEU A 141 13.23 2.42 -11.87
CA LEU A 141 12.94 3.82 -12.14
C LEU A 141 13.25 4.69 -10.92
N ARG A 142 12.94 4.23 -9.71
CA ARG A 142 13.30 4.93 -8.47
C ARG A 142 14.82 5.06 -8.34
N ARG A 143 15.57 3.97 -8.58
CA ARG A 143 17.05 4.00 -8.55
C ARG A 143 17.61 4.95 -9.61
N LEU A 144 17.05 4.93 -10.81
CA LEU A 144 17.44 5.83 -11.90
C LEU A 144 17.16 7.30 -11.55
N TYR A 145 15.96 7.61 -11.06
CA TYR A 145 15.57 8.94 -10.60
C TYR A 145 16.53 9.47 -9.54
N ASN A 146 16.83 8.65 -8.53
CA ASN A 146 17.78 9.03 -7.47
C ASN A 146 19.20 9.24 -8.04
N GLY A 147 19.67 8.36 -8.93
CA GLY A 147 21.01 8.48 -9.52
C GLY A 147 21.20 9.70 -10.44
N LEU A 148 20.12 10.17 -11.07
CA LEU A 148 20.14 11.29 -12.02
C LEU A 148 19.86 12.64 -11.35
N ILE A 149 18.82 12.72 -10.52
CA ILE A 149 18.31 14.00 -9.99
C ILE A 149 18.89 14.29 -8.60
N TYR A 150 19.06 13.25 -7.78
CA TYR A 150 19.42 13.40 -6.37
C TYR A 150 20.63 12.54 -6.01
N ARG A 151 21.79 12.94 -6.50
CA ARG A 151 23.08 12.37 -6.09
C ARG A 151 23.37 12.76 -4.64
N VAL A 152 22.81 12.02 -3.70
CA VAL A 152 23.24 12.10 -2.30
C VAL A 152 24.67 11.58 -2.25
N GLN A 153 25.63 12.48 -2.02
CA GLN A 153 26.96 12.07 -1.61
C GLN A 153 26.81 11.28 -0.32
N SER A 154 26.92 9.95 -0.43
CA SER A 154 27.00 9.12 0.76
C SER A 154 28.36 9.41 1.36
N GLY A 155 28.42 10.35 2.32
CA GLY A 155 29.54 10.43 3.24
C GLY A 155 29.83 9.03 3.77
N GLY A 156 31.10 8.66 3.84
CA GLY A 156 31.56 7.29 4.07
C GLY A 156 30.81 6.58 5.20
N GLN A 157 30.74 5.25 5.10
CA GLN A 157 29.95 4.27 5.87
C GLN A 157 29.91 4.40 7.41
N GLU A 158 30.61 5.34 8.04
CA GLU A 158 30.83 5.38 9.48
C GLU A 158 30.03 6.46 10.23
N SER A 159 29.44 7.45 9.55
CA SER A 159 28.68 8.52 10.20
C SER A 159 27.18 8.24 10.18
N ARG A 160 26.51 8.34 11.35
CA ARG A 160 25.04 8.38 11.40
C ARG A 160 24.52 9.51 10.49
N PRO A 161 23.42 9.28 9.74
CA PRO A 161 22.88 10.32 8.88
C PRO A 161 22.45 11.52 9.74
N THR A 162 22.81 12.72 9.31
CA THR A 162 22.33 13.96 9.94
C THR A 162 20.81 14.10 9.73
N LEU A 163 20.15 14.93 10.54
CA LEU A 163 18.72 15.24 10.37
C LEU A 163 18.44 15.77 8.96
N GLU A 164 19.31 16.63 8.44
CA GLU A 164 19.22 17.18 7.08
C GLU A 164 19.35 16.11 6.00
N GLU A 165 20.30 15.17 6.14
CA GLU A 165 20.44 14.04 5.22
C GLU A 165 19.21 13.11 5.26
N ALA A 166 18.62 12.92 6.44
CA ALA A 166 17.41 12.13 6.61
C ALA A 166 16.21 12.78 5.90
N ASP A 167 16.02 14.09 6.09
CA ASP A 167 14.95 14.86 5.45
C ASP A 167 15.10 14.91 3.93
N GLN A 168 16.34 15.07 3.42
CA GLN A 168 16.62 15.00 2.00
C GLN A 168 16.25 13.63 1.42
N ARG A 169 16.64 12.53 2.08
CA ARG A 169 16.28 11.17 1.65
C ARG A 169 14.78 10.92 1.69
N LEU A 170 14.07 11.49 2.67
CA LEU A 170 12.62 11.40 2.75
C LEU A 170 11.96 12.16 1.60
N ASN A 171 12.37 13.40 1.35
CA ASN A 171 11.82 14.23 0.28
C ASN A 171 12.06 13.60 -1.10
N GLN A 172 13.23 13.01 -1.33
CA GLN A 172 13.55 12.27 -2.56
C GLN A 172 12.63 11.08 -2.81
N ARG A 173 12.36 10.30 -1.77
CA ARG A 173 11.45 9.15 -1.87
C ARG A 173 10.02 9.62 -2.10
N ALA A 174 9.59 10.62 -1.33
CA ALA A 174 8.25 11.17 -1.41
C ALA A 174 7.97 11.82 -2.78
N SER A 175 8.92 12.57 -3.34
CA SER A 175 8.75 13.25 -4.63
C SER A 175 8.61 12.26 -5.79
N PHE A 176 9.47 11.23 -5.83
CA PHE A 176 9.36 10.16 -6.81
C PHE A 176 8.05 9.39 -6.64
N ASP A 177 7.72 8.97 -5.41
CA ASP A 177 6.54 8.16 -5.14
C ASP A 177 5.24 8.91 -5.44
N PHE A 178 5.19 10.20 -5.12
CA PHE A 178 4.05 11.05 -5.44
C PHE A 178 3.88 11.22 -6.96
N GLY A 179 4.96 11.56 -7.68
CA GLY A 179 4.91 11.73 -9.13
C GLY A 179 4.55 10.43 -9.86
N PHE A 180 5.16 9.31 -9.46
CA PHE A 180 4.86 8.00 -10.02
C PHE A 180 3.42 7.58 -9.69
N ALA A 181 2.95 7.78 -8.46
CA ALA A 181 1.59 7.46 -8.06
C ALA A 181 0.57 8.23 -8.91
N MET A 182 0.82 9.49 -9.24
CA MET A 182 -0.07 10.27 -10.11
C MET A 182 -0.16 9.65 -11.51
N ILE A 183 0.98 9.34 -12.13
CA ILE A 183 1.03 8.69 -13.45
C ILE A 183 0.32 7.33 -13.39
N TYR A 184 0.57 6.56 -12.33
CA TYR A 184 -0.02 5.25 -12.13
C TYR A 184 -1.54 5.31 -11.97
N LEU A 185 -2.05 6.26 -11.18
CA LEU A 185 -3.49 6.47 -11.02
C LEU A 185 -4.17 6.90 -12.32
N VAL A 186 -3.52 7.72 -13.16
CA VAL A 186 -4.03 8.07 -14.49
C VAL A 186 -4.07 6.84 -15.40
N ALA A 187 -3.04 6.01 -15.39
CA ALA A 187 -3.03 4.76 -16.18
C ALA A 187 -4.14 3.78 -15.72
N LEU A 188 -4.39 3.69 -14.41
CA LEU A 188 -5.41 2.80 -13.86
C LEU A 188 -6.83 3.32 -14.09
N HIS A 189 -7.10 4.59 -13.82
CA HIS A 189 -8.47 5.11 -13.74
C HIS A 189 -8.81 6.13 -14.83
N GLY A 190 -7.84 6.48 -15.68
CA GLY A 190 -8.00 7.47 -16.74
C GLY A 190 -8.52 8.79 -16.20
N VAL A 191 -9.57 9.34 -16.82
CA VAL A 191 -10.17 10.62 -16.44
C VAL A 191 -10.91 10.52 -15.09
N SER A 192 -11.31 9.33 -14.65
CA SER A 192 -11.98 9.14 -13.35
C SER A 192 -11.08 9.45 -12.15
N ILE A 193 -9.76 9.60 -12.35
CA ILE A 193 -8.83 10.08 -11.30
C ILE A 193 -9.30 11.41 -10.69
N VAL A 194 -9.92 12.30 -11.49
CA VAL A 194 -10.40 13.60 -11.00
C VAL A 194 -11.47 13.41 -9.92
N LYS A 195 -12.37 12.44 -10.11
CA LYS A 195 -13.43 12.10 -9.14
C LYS A 195 -12.81 11.54 -7.85
N ILE A 196 -11.85 10.63 -7.99
CA ILE A 196 -11.13 10.02 -6.87
C ILE A 196 -10.41 11.09 -6.05
N LEU A 197 -9.61 11.94 -6.70
CA LEU A 197 -8.88 13.03 -6.05
C LEU A 197 -9.82 14.03 -5.37
N ALA A 198 -10.98 14.33 -5.97
CA ALA A 198 -11.99 15.18 -5.35
C ALA A 198 -12.54 14.55 -4.05
N ILE A 199 -12.85 13.25 -4.05
CA ILE A 199 -13.31 12.55 -2.83
C ILE A 199 -12.21 12.55 -1.75
N LEU A 200 -10.96 12.27 -2.13
CA LEU A 200 -9.83 12.30 -1.21
C LEU A 200 -9.62 13.70 -0.61
N TYR A 201 -9.71 14.73 -1.42
CA TYR A 201 -9.59 16.12 -0.98
C TYR A 201 -10.72 16.51 -0.03
N LEU A 202 -11.97 16.19 -0.38
CA LEU A 202 -13.12 16.47 0.50
C LEU A 202 -13.00 15.73 1.84
N ASN A 203 -12.55 14.46 1.82
CA ASN A 203 -12.29 13.73 3.05
C ASN A 203 -11.19 14.38 3.90
N TYR A 204 -10.11 14.83 3.27
CA TYR A 204 -9.04 15.56 3.94
C TYR A 204 -9.57 16.84 4.61
N GLN A 205 -10.44 17.60 3.91
CA GLN A 205 -11.09 18.79 4.47
C GLN A 205 -11.98 18.45 5.69
N VAL A 206 -12.65 17.30 5.70
CA VAL A 206 -13.41 16.82 6.88
C VAL A 206 -12.49 16.64 8.09
N ALA A 207 -11.25 16.17 7.91
CA ALA A 207 -10.31 16.06 9.02
C ALA A 207 -9.74 17.41 9.45
N THR A 208 -9.31 18.24 8.50
CA THR A 208 -8.48 19.42 8.82
C THR A 208 -9.27 20.68 9.13
N SER A 209 -10.48 20.81 8.58
CA SER A 209 -11.21 22.09 8.57
C SER A 209 -12.44 22.07 9.48
N PHE A 210 -12.89 20.90 9.92
CA PHE A 210 -14.06 20.77 10.81
C PHE A 210 -13.67 20.98 12.28
N PRO A 211 -14.61 21.45 13.13
CA PRO A 211 -14.41 21.47 14.57
C PRO A 211 -14.14 20.06 15.10
N ARG A 212 -13.15 19.91 15.99
CA ARG A 212 -12.69 18.61 16.52
C ARG A 212 -13.83 17.68 16.94
N LYS A 213 -14.82 18.21 17.66
CA LYS A 213 -15.97 17.43 18.18
C LYS A 213 -16.81 16.77 17.07
N SER A 214 -16.84 17.39 15.89
CA SER A 214 -17.64 16.93 14.75
C SER A 214 -16.86 15.98 13.83
N ILE A 215 -15.52 15.94 13.91
CA ILE A 215 -14.67 15.15 13.00
C ILE A 215 -15.10 13.68 12.95
N PRO A 216 -15.31 12.95 14.07
CA PRO A 216 -15.65 11.53 14.01
C PRO A 216 -17.00 11.29 13.31
N ALA A 217 -18.04 12.05 13.66
CA ALA A 217 -19.36 11.92 13.07
C ALA A 217 -19.35 12.30 11.58
N ALA A 218 -18.74 13.43 11.23
CA ALA A 218 -18.60 13.88 9.85
C ALA A 218 -17.81 12.87 9.00
N THR A 219 -16.77 12.25 9.57
CA THR A 219 -15.98 11.21 8.90
C THR A 219 -16.84 10.01 8.54
N TRP A 220 -17.60 9.46 9.49
CA TRP A 220 -18.48 8.32 9.23
C TRP A 220 -19.58 8.66 8.22
N VAL A 221 -20.27 9.78 8.41
CA VAL A 221 -21.34 10.22 7.50
C VAL A 221 -20.81 10.41 6.08
N PHE A 222 -19.69 11.12 5.91
CA PHE A 222 -19.09 11.35 4.60
C PHE A 222 -18.64 10.05 3.94
N ASN A 223 -17.93 9.17 4.66
CA ASN A 223 -17.36 7.96 4.08
C ASN A 223 -18.44 6.92 3.74
N ILE A 224 -19.39 6.68 4.64
CA ILE A 224 -20.52 5.77 4.37
C ILE A 224 -21.40 6.34 3.26
N GLY A 225 -21.70 7.64 3.30
CA GLY A 225 -22.41 8.34 2.23
C GLY A 225 -21.71 8.19 0.88
N THR A 226 -20.37 8.30 0.85
CA THR A 226 -19.57 8.08 -0.35
C THR A 226 -19.69 6.65 -0.88
N LEU A 227 -19.72 5.63 -0.02
CA LEU A 227 -19.93 4.25 -0.47
C LEU A 227 -21.30 4.05 -1.13
N PHE A 228 -22.37 4.57 -0.51
CA PHE A 228 -23.69 4.53 -1.11
C PHE A 228 -23.75 5.30 -2.42
N ALA A 229 -23.19 6.50 -2.46
CA ALA A 229 -23.17 7.32 -3.66
C ALA A 229 -22.35 6.68 -4.80
N ASN A 230 -21.24 6.00 -4.47
CA ASN A 230 -20.43 5.26 -5.43
C ASN A 230 -21.21 4.09 -6.06
N GLU A 231 -21.94 3.33 -5.24
CA GLU A 231 -22.73 2.17 -5.69
C GLU A 231 -23.97 2.62 -6.49
N LEU A 232 -24.75 3.56 -5.96
CA LEU A 232 -25.95 4.08 -6.62
C LEU A 232 -25.61 4.85 -7.91
N GLY A 233 -24.52 5.61 -7.89
CA GLY A 233 -24.02 6.39 -9.03
C GLY A 233 -23.14 5.60 -10.00
N LYS A 234 -22.85 4.31 -9.74
CA LYS A 234 -21.99 3.45 -10.55
C LYS A 234 -20.68 4.13 -10.99
N GLY A 235 -20.01 4.79 -10.05
CA GLY A 235 -18.76 5.53 -10.30
C GLY A 235 -18.90 6.92 -10.94
N TYR A 236 -20.10 7.50 -10.90
CA TYR A 236 -20.46 8.84 -11.36
C TYR A 236 -20.06 9.12 -12.81
N LYS A 237 -20.73 8.53 -13.78
CA LYS A 237 -20.43 8.78 -15.21
C LYS A 237 -20.52 10.27 -15.53
N PHE A 238 -19.53 10.79 -16.25
CA PHE A 238 -19.47 12.21 -16.63
C PHE A 238 -20.65 12.59 -17.53
N ARG A 239 -21.14 11.67 -18.37
CA ARG A 239 -22.38 11.86 -19.13
C ARG A 239 -23.58 12.17 -18.22
N ASP A 240 -23.73 11.42 -17.13
CA ASP A 240 -24.88 11.55 -16.22
C ASP A 240 -24.78 12.86 -15.43
N ILE A 241 -23.58 13.21 -14.96
CA ILE A 241 -23.30 14.52 -14.34
C ILE A 241 -23.61 15.67 -15.31
N ALA A 242 -23.17 15.56 -16.57
CA ALA A 242 -23.41 16.57 -17.59
C ALA A 242 -24.90 16.71 -17.92
N SER A 243 -25.66 15.60 -17.93
CA SER A 243 -27.11 15.64 -18.16
C SER A 243 -27.85 16.35 -17.02
N PHE A 244 -27.46 16.06 -15.77
CA PHE A 244 -28.01 16.74 -14.59
C PHE A 244 -27.70 18.24 -14.61
N LEU A 245 -26.44 18.61 -14.87
CA LEU A 245 -26.04 20.01 -14.93
C LEU A 245 -26.71 20.77 -16.08
N SER A 246 -26.82 20.14 -17.26
CA SER A 246 -27.51 20.72 -18.41
C SER A 246 -29.00 20.94 -18.11
N GLY A 247 -29.66 20.00 -17.43
CA GLY A 247 -31.05 20.14 -17.01
C GLY A 247 -31.26 21.25 -15.98
N PHE A 248 -30.38 21.31 -14.97
CA PHE A 248 -30.41 22.34 -13.93
C PHE A 248 -30.20 23.75 -14.49
N LEU A 249 -29.16 23.95 -15.31
CA LEU A 249 -28.83 25.27 -15.87
C LEU A 249 -29.85 25.74 -16.93
N SER A 250 -30.49 24.82 -17.65
CA SER A 250 -31.49 25.15 -18.67
C SER A 250 -32.92 25.28 -18.15
N GLY A 251 -33.15 25.09 -16.84
CA GLY A 251 -34.49 25.11 -16.24
C GLY A 251 -35.44 24.05 -16.80
N GLY A 252 -34.90 22.96 -17.36
CA GLY A 252 -35.69 21.90 -18.01
C GLY A 252 -36.25 22.25 -19.39
N LEU A 253 -35.87 23.39 -19.99
CA LEU A 253 -36.42 23.88 -21.26
C LEU A 253 -35.70 23.34 -22.51
N ILE A 254 -34.52 22.75 -22.36
CA ILE A 254 -33.70 22.24 -23.47
C ILE A 254 -33.72 20.70 -23.47
N ASN A 255 -33.85 20.13 -24.67
CA ASN A 255 -33.87 18.68 -24.88
C ASN A 255 -32.53 18.05 -24.43
N GLN A 256 -32.57 17.27 -23.34
CA GLN A 256 -31.40 16.80 -22.59
C GLN A 256 -30.47 15.86 -23.37
N SER A 257 -30.98 15.23 -24.43
CA SER A 257 -30.27 14.18 -25.17
C SER A 257 -29.21 14.67 -26.17
N ASN A 258 -29.28 15.93 -26.62
CA ASN A 258 -28.42 16.48 -27.70
C ASN A 258 -27.51 17.62 -27.23
N SER A 259 -27.38 17.84 -25.93
CA SER A 259 -26.50 18.89 -25.40
C SER A 259 -25.03 18.52 -25.64
N ALA A 260 -24.25 19.45 -26.20
CA ALA A 260 -22.82 19.25 -26.45
C ALA A 260 -22.04 18.82 -25.20
N LEU A 261 -22.47 19.29 -24.02
CA LEU A 261 -21.91 18.89 -22.73
C LEU A 261 -22.11 17.41 -22.42
N VAL A 262 -23.26 16.83 -22.78
CA VAL A 262 -23.57 15.41 -22.54
C VAL A 262 -22.74 14.52 -23.47
N HIS A 263 -22.56 14.92 -24.73
CA HIS A 263 -21.66 14.24 -25.67
C HIS A 263 -20.21 14.31 -25.20
N TRP A 264 -19.77 15.47 -24.71
CA TRP A 264 -18.43 15.62 -24.15
C TRP A 264 -18.23 14.75 -22.90
N GLY A 265 -19.23 14.70 -22.00
CA GLY A 265 -19.21 13.79 -20.85
C GLY A 265 -19.13 12.32 -21.25
N ALA A 266 -19.89 11.90 -22.27
CA ALA A 266 -19.82 10.54 -22.81
C ALA A 266 -18.46 10.23 -23.46
N TRP A 267 -17.84 11.22 -24.12
CA TRP A 267 -16.50 11.10 -24.65
C TRP A 267 -15.45 10.96 -23.54
N LEU A 268 -15.55 11.73 -22.44
CA LEU A 268 -14.67 11.57 -21.28
C LEU A 268 -14.80 10.19 -20.62
N ASP A 269 -16.03 9.67 -20.51
CA ASP A 269 -16.29 8.33 -19.98
C ASP A 269 -15.66 7.21 -20.82
N SER A 270 -15.29 7.47 -22.09
CA SER A 270 -14.58 6.49 -22.92
C SER A 270 -13.12 6.27 -22.49
N TYR A 271 -12.53 7.20 -21.72
CA TYR A 271 -11.16 7.14 -21.22
C TYR A 271 -11.09 6.63 -19.77
N GLY A 272 -11.60 5.43 -19.53
CA GLY A 272 -11.71 4.82 -18.19
C GLY A 272 -10.42 4.20 -17.62
N GLY A 273 -9.31 4.18 -18.35
CA GLY A 273 -8.08 3.51 -17.92
C GLY A 273 -8.21 1.97 -17.86
N LEU A 274 -7.21 1.30 -17.30
CA LEU A 274 -7.16 -0.18 -17.18
C LEU A 274 -8.22 -0.75 -16.22
N MET A 275 -8.59 0.03 -15.20
CA MET A 275 -9.57 -0.30 -14.16
C MET A 275 -10.61 0.82 -14.05
N GLY A 276 -11.47 0.92 -15.07
CA GLY A 276 -12.52 1.95 -15.13
C GLY A 276 -13.60 1.85 -14.05
N ARG A 277 -13.73 0.70 -13.38
CA ARG A 277 -14.66 0.49 -12.26
C ARG A 277 -13.98 0.70 -10.92
N TRP A 278 -13.47 1.91 -10.70
CA TRP A 278 -12.73 2.28 -9.50
C TRP A 278 -13.60 2.22 -8.23
N GLU A 279 -14.91 2.40 -8.39
CA GLU A 279 -15.90 2.46 -7.31
C GLU A 279 -15.99 1.15 -6.49
N ILE A 280 -15.74 0.00 -7.12
CA ILE A 280 -15.87 -1.32 -6.47
C ILE A 280 -14.84 -1.50 -5.37
N LEU A 281 -13.58 -1.15 -5.66
CA LEU A 281 -12.45 -1.33 -4.73
C LEU A 281 -12.26 -0.14 -3.80
N PHE A 282 -13.09 0.90 -3.96
CA PHE A 282 -12.98 2.13 -3.17
C PHE A 282 -13.34 1.93 -1.70
N ASN A 283 -14.03 0.83 -1.35
CA ASN A 283 -14.25 0.43 0.03
C ASN A 283 -12.95 0.30 0.85
N ILE A 284 -11.88 -0.24 0.27
CA ILE A 284 -10.57 -0.34 0.92
C ILE A 284 -9.99 1.06 1.15
N THR A 285 -10.15 1.97 0.18
CA THR A 285 -9.73 3.37 0.31
C THR A 285 -10.50 4.06 1.44
N VAL A 286 -11.82 3.89 1.51
CA VAL A 286 -12.67 4.46 2.56
C VAL A 286 -12.19 4.05 3.96
N LEU A 287 -11.80 2.79 4.16
CA LEU A 287 -11.24 2.36 5.46
C LEU A 287 -9.96 3.13 5.82
N ARG A 288 -9.09 3.41 4.83
CA ARG A 288 -7.89 4.23 5.03
C ARG A 288 -8.21 5.69 5.34
N LEU A 289 -9.23 6.24 4.69
CA LEU A 289 -9.72 7.60 4.94
C LEU A 289 -10.28 7.76 6.36
N ILE A 290 -11.08 6.79 6.81
CA ILE A 290 -11.58 6.76 8.19
C ILE A 290 -10.41 6.66 9.17
N SER A 291 -9.45 5.76 8.93
CA SER A 291 -8.24 5.63 9.76
C SER A 291 -7.48 6.94 9.86
N PHE A 292 -7.19 7.58 8.73
CA PHE A 292 -6.50 8.86 8.68
C PHE A 292 -7.22 9.95 9.48
N ASN A 293 -8.53 10.09 9.31
CA ASN A 293 -9.31 11.11 10.01
C ASN A 293 -9.35 10.88 11.53
N LEU A 294 -9.48 9.62 11.98
CA LEU A 294 -9.49 9.29 13.40
C LEU A 294 -8.10 9.43 14.03
N ASP A 295 -7.04 9.01 13.34
CA ASP A 295 -5.67 9.21 13.78
C ASP A 295 -5.35 10.71 13.90
N TYR A 296 -5.77 11.52 12.92
CA TYR A 296 -5.67 12.97 12.98
C TYR A 296 -6.42 13.54 14.19
N TYR A 297 -7.69 13.14 14.38
CA TYR A 297 -8.51 13.57 15.53
C TYR A 297 -7.84 13.27 16.88
N TRP A 298 -7.23 12.09 17.07
CA TRP A 298 -6.51 11.74 18.30
C TRP A 298 -5.17 12.47 18.43
N SER A 299 -4.50 12.77 17.32
CA SER A 299 -3.24 13.53 17.34
C SER A 299 -3.41 14.94 17.90
N LEU A 300 -4.58 15.56 17.70
CA LEU A 300 -4.90 16.89 18.21
C LEU A 300 -4.95 16.93 19.75
N ASP A 301 -5.28 15.81 20.41
CA ASP A 301 -5.31 15.70 21.88
C ASP A 301 -3.92 15.45 22.47
N ARG A 302 -2.99 14.88 21.70
CA ARG A 302 -1.61 14.63 22.17
C ARG A 302 -0.79 15.91 22.28
N ARG A 303 -1.10 16.94 21.48
CA ARG A 303 -0.43 18.24 21.56
C ARG A 303 -0.74 18.98 22.87
N SER A 304 -1.98 18.88 23.38
CA SER A 304 -2.36 19.52 24.65
C SER A 304 -1.80 18.83 25.90
N GLN A 305 -1.21 17.63 25.77
CA GLN A 305 -0.61 16.88 26.88
C GLN A 305 0.92 16.88 26.85
N SER A 306 1.56 17.60 25.92
CA SER A 306 3.02 17.75 25.89
C SER A 306 3.48 18.61 27.07
N PRO A 307 4.26 18.10 28.03
CA PRO A 307 4.76 18.88 29.17
C PRO A 307 5.77 19.98 28.79
N ILE A 308 6.06 20.15 27.49
CA ILE A 308 7.02 21.11 26.96
C ILE A 308 6.31 22.42 26.53
N GLU A 309 4.98 22.44 26.44
CA GLU A 309 4.18 23.59 26.00
C GLU A 309 3.32 24.22 27.12
N VAL A 310 3.86 24.30 28.35
CA VAL A 310 3.27 25.11 29.45
C VAL A 310 4.29 26.12 29.96
#